data_AF-A0A080WMA8-F1
#
_entry.id   AF-A0A080WMA8-F1
#
_cell.length_a   1.000
_cell.length_b   1.000
_cell.length_c   1.000
_cell.angle_alpha   90.00
_cell.angle_beta   90.00
_cell.angle_gamma   90.00
#
_symmetry.space_group_name_H-M   'P 1'
#
loop_
_entity.id
_entity.type
_entity.pdbx_description
1 polymer ?
#
loop_
_entity_poly.entity_id
_entity_poly.type
_entity_poly.pdbx_seq_one_letter_code
_entity_poly.pdbx_strand_id
1 'polypeptide(L)'
;MALIGGIEAPPGRVMGHAGAWTASGEPDARTKIQALQSAGVAMVDHPEKFGEGMKALLAGAGRRSKSTQSGPFVQRASYHTHTRRPQISLPSQSARSPQKRTLYIKSSDAFRLLEAQNISIAESKYPANFTLAIAIDRKTCGPCITVCNGTDGNTLKFPFNYHARNFDIASVRNTLGFVKYHPMATGSLEKLLHGLMNVFVTKEAFLLEVKAGITPDTKDIQILEARFGFDDAAYRSSGRQGDIHALRNKADEVPAEVEAEKNGIVYITLPGEGRIGTLVNGAGLAMNTVDALTLHGGSCANFLDTGGKATAETVKSSFQVILSDPRVKSIFVNIFGGLTKCDMIAEGVMMAFRDLGMKVPVVVRLRGTNEQLGQKMIAESGLPLHAFDSFEQAAKKVIGLSK
;
A
#
# COMPACT_ATOMS: atom_id res chain seq x y z
N MET A 1 3.06 15.72 -15.43
CA MET A 1 3.77 15.76 -14.13
C MET A 1 3.14 14.72 -13.22
N ALA A 2 3.92 14.06 -12.38
CA ALA A 2 3.41 13.01 -11.48
C ALA A 2 4.18 12.95 -10.16
N LEU A 3 3.59 12.29 -9.17
CA LEU A 3 4.17 11.98 -7.88
C LEU A 3 3.90 10.51 -7.57
N ILE A 4 4.90 9.80 -7.09
CA ILE A 4 4.78 8.41 -6.63
C ILE A 4 5.29 8.39 -5.19
N GLY A 5 4.42 7.96 -4.27
CA GLY A 5 4.80 7.67 -2.88
C GLY A 5 5.09 6.18 -2.68
N GLY A 6 5.79 5.87 -1.58
CA GLY A 6 6.15 4.52 -1.17
C GLY A 6 7.58 4.13 -1.56
N ILE A 7 8.47 5.11 -1.73
CA ILE A 7 9.91 4.85 -1.97
C ILE A 7 10.54 4.19 -0.74
N GLU A 8 10.12 4.59 0.45
CA GLU A 8 10.56 4.06 1.74
C GLU A 8 9.62 2.97 2.29
N ALA A 9 8.73 2.42 1.46
CA ALA A 9 7.85 1.33 1.86
C ALA A 9 8.69 0.06 2.16
N PRO A 10 8.52 -0.58 3.32
CA PRO A 10 9.25 -1.81 3.62
C PRO A 10 8.93 -2.93 2.61
N PRO A 11 9.92 -3.71 2.16
CA PRO A 11 9.69 -4.82 1.24
C PRO A 11 8.64 -5.79 1.75
N GLY A 12 7.75 -6.24 0.87
CA GLY A 12 6.73 -7.25 1.20
C GLY A 12 5.59 -6.75 2.10
N ARG A 13 5.53 -5.45 2.42
CA ARG A 13 4.49 -4.82 3.23
C ARG A 13 3.61 -3.91 2.36
N VAL A 14 2.29 -3.93 2.62
CA VAL A 14 1.32 -3.09 1.92
C VAL A 14 0.97 -1.87 2.79
N MET A 15 1.31 -0.67 2.32
CA MET A 15 1.17 0.58 3.07
C MET A 15 -0.20 1.24 2.84
N GLY A 16 -1.25 0.62 3.39
CA GLY A 16 -2.65 1.06 3.24
C GLY A 16 -3.25 0.76 1.86
N HIS A 17 -4.42 1.35 1.55
CA HIS A 17 -5.19 1.08 0.32
C HIS A 17 -4.48 1.42 -0.98
N ALA A 18 -3.56 2.39 -0.91
CA ALA A 18 -2.79 2.83 -2.07
C ALA A 18 -1.51 2.00 -2.27
N GLY A 19 -1.14 1.17 -1.28
CA GLY A 19 -0.03 0.24 -1.40
C GLY A 19 -0.36 -0.85 -2.41
N ALA A 20 0.45 -0.96 -3.46
CA ALA A 20 0.33 -2.04 -4.43
C ALA A 20 0.57 -3.41 -3.75
N TRP A 21 -0.12 -4.46 -4.22
CA TRP A 21 0.25 -5.84 -3.92
C TRP A 21 1.75 -6.05 -4.13
N THR A 22 2.40 -6.69 -3.16
CA THR A 22 3.82 -7.03 -3.23
C THR A 22 3.96 -8.49 -3.67
N ALA A 23 3.58 -8.78 -4.91
CA ALA A 23 3.91 -10.07 -5.52
C ALA A 23 5.34 -10.04 -6.07
N SER A 24 6.01 -11.19 -6.07
CA SER A 24 7.35 -11.34 -6.63
C SER A 24 7.37 -10.88 -8.10
N GLY A 25 8.33 -10.01 -8.46
CA GLY A 25 8.45 -9.44 -9.80
C GLY A 25 7.48 -8.28 -10.13
N GLU A 26 6.70 -7.76 -9.18
CA GLU A 26 5.95 -6.51 -9.37
C GLU A 26 6.88 -5.27 -9.30
N PRO A 27 6.71 -4.28 -10.18
CA PRO A 27 7.46 -3.03 -10.12
C PRO A 27 7.26 -2.27 -8.80
N ASP A 28 8.38 -1.94 -8.15
CA ASP A 28 8.41 -1.09 -6.96
C ASP A 28 8.17 0.40 -7.31
N ALA A 29 8.17 1.27 -6.30
CA ALA A 29 7.97 2.70 -6.48
C ALA A 29 9.04 3.33 -7.40
N ARG A 30 10.32 2.92 -7.25
CA ARG A 30 11.44 3.45 -8.04
C ARG A 30 11.32 3.07 -9.51
N THR A 31 10.96 1.82 -9.80
CA THR A 31 10.71 1.31 -11.15
C THR A 31 9.60 2.10 -11.83
N LYS A 32 8.51 2.42 -11.11
CA LYS A 32 7.40 3.24 -11.62
C LYS A 32 7.83 4.68 -11.90
N ILE A 33 8.63 5.27 -11.02
CA ILE A 33 9.21 6.61 -11.22
C ILE A 33 10.05 6.64 -12.49
N GLN A 34 10.95 5.67 -12.67
CA GLN A 34 11.79 5.56 -13.88
C GLN A 34 10.94 5.40 -15.14
N ALA A 35 9.93 4.52 -15.12
CA ALA A 35 9.03 4.34 -16.27
C ALA A 35 8.29 5.63 -16.66
N LEU A 36 7.81 6.40 -15.66
CA LEU A 36 7.17 7.70 -15.90
C LEU A 36 8.17 8.72 -16.46
N GLN A 37 9.39 8.77 -15.93
CA GLN A 37 10.46 9.65 -16.44
C GLN A 37 10.84 9.30 -17.88
N SER A 38 10.98 8.02 -18.21
CA SER A 38 11.24 7.55 -19.58
C SER A 38 10.09 7.90 -20.54
N ALA A 39 8.86 8.00 -20.05
CA ALA A 39 7.70 8.49 -20.80
C ALA A 39 7.63 10.02 -20.89
N GLY A 40 8.64 10.75 -20.41
CA GLY A 40 8.70 12.23 -20.43
C GLY A 40 7.88 12.90 -19.33
N VAL A 41 7.43 12.16 -18.32
CA VAL A 41 6.68 12.72 -17.19
C VAL A 41 7.65 13.34 -16.18
N ALA A 42 7.53 14.66 -15.99
CA ALA A 42 8.23 15.35 -14.91
C ALA A 42 7.74 14.84 -13.54
N MET A 43 8.67 14.40 -12.68
CA MET A 43 8.36 13.90 -11.35
C MET A 43 8.52 14.99 -10.30
N VAL A 44 7.67 14.98 -9.28
CA VAL A 44 7.77 15.84 -8.09
C VAL A 44 7.77 14.98 -6.82
N ASP A 45 8.44 15.46 -5.78
CA ASP A 45 8.64 14.77 -4.50
C ASP A 45 7.57 15.11 -3.45
N HIS A 46 6.78 16.17 -3.64
CA HIS A 46 5.70 16.58 -2.74
C HIS A 46 4.56 17.31 -3.49
N PRO A 47 3.28 17.16 -3.09
CA PRO A 47 2.15 17.79 -3.77
C PRO A 47 2.22 19.32 -3.92
N GLU A 48 2.88 20.03 -3.00
CA GLU A 48 3.03 21.49 -3.09
C GLU A 48 3.79 21.95 -4.34
N LYS A 49 4.67 21.10 -4.89
CA LYS A 49 5.52 21.46 -6.05
C LYS A 49 4.83 21.31 -7.40
N PHE A 50 3.62 20.74 -7.45
CA PHE A 50 2.89 20.61 -8.71
C PHE A 50 2.60 21.97 -9.35
N GLY A 51 2.20 22.97 -8.56
CA GLY A 51 1.84 24.29 -9.08
C GLY A 51 2.99 24.98 -9.81
N GLU A 52 4.14 25.08 -9.15
CA GLU A 52 5.36 25.66 -9.74
C GLU A 52 5.86 24.84 -10.93
N GLY A 53 5.84 23.51 -10.81
CA GLY A 53 6.24 22.61 -11.88
C GLY A 53 5.36 22.75 -13.13
N MET A 54 4.03 22.84 -12.97
CA MET A 54 3.11 23.06 -14.09
C MET A 54 3.33 24.44 -14.72
N LYS A 55 3.56 25.48 -13.92
CA LYS A 55 3.89 26.82 -14.43
C LYS A 55 5.16 26.79 -15.29
N ALA A 56 6.21 26.10 -14.86
CA ALA A 56 7.45 25.95 -15.62
C ALA A 56 7.25 25.21 -16.95
N LEU A 57 6.48 24.11 -16.94
CA LEU A 57 6.17 23.35 -18.16
C LEU A 57 5.35 24.17 -19.16
N LEU A 58 4.34 24.91 -18.68
CA LEU A 58 3.50 25.76 -19.53
C LEU A 58 4.27 26.95 -20.11
N ALA A 59 5.15 27.57 -19.33
CA ALA A 59 6.03 28.64 -19.80
C ALA A 59 6.98 28.16 -20.91
N GLY A 60 7.47 26.92 -20.82
CA GLY A 60 8.28 26.29 -21.87
C GLY A 60 7.50 25.95 -23.15
N ALA A 61 6.22 25.58 -23.02
CA ALA A 61 5.36 25.24 -24.16
C ALA A 61 4.92 26.46 -24.99
N GLY A 62 4.75 27.62 -24.35
CA GLY A 62 4.31 28.87 -25.00
C GLY A 62 5.29 29.47 -26.02
N ARG A 63 6.52 28.95 -26.14
CA ARG A 63 7.51 29.40 -27.13
C ARG A 63 7.55 28.59 -28.44
N ARG A 64 6.70 27.57 -28.58
CA ARG A 64 6.54 26.79 -29.83
C ARG A 64 5.27 27.16 -30.62
N SER A 65 4.91 28.44 -30.73
CA SER A 65 3.99 28.86 -31.81
C SER A 65 4.82 29.18 -33.05
N LYS A 66 4.81 28.28 -34.05
CA LYS A 66 5.16 28.65 -35.42
C LYS A 66 4.24 29.80 -35.84
N SER A 67 4.83 30.87 -36.35
CA SER A 67 4.14 31.98 -37.00
C SER A 67 3.25 31.43 -38.13
N THR A 68 1.98 31.21 -37.83
CA THR A 68 0.97 30.87 -38.83
C THR A 68 0.29 32.17 -39.18
N GLN A 69 0.46 32.61 -40.43
CA GLN A 69 -0.08 33.84 -40.99
C GLN A 69 -1.58 33.97 -40.68
N SER A 70 -1.96 35.16 -40.23
CA SER A 70 -3.34 35.55 -39.95
C SER A 70 -4.12 35.75 -41.25
N GLY A 71 -4.96 34.78 -41.62
CA GLY A 71 -6.11 34.99 -42.51
C GLY A 71 -7.36 35.31 -41.68
N PRO A 72 -8.31 36.13 -42.17
CA PRO A 72 -9.45 36.58 -41.37
C PRO A 72 -10.47 35.44 -41.25
N PHE A 73 -10.47 34.74 -40.12
CA PHE A 73 -11.53 33.80 -39.76
C PHE A 73 -12.36 34.34 -38.60
N VAL A 74 -13.64 34.57 -38.89
CA VAL A 74 -14.69 34.98 -37.96
C VAL A 74 -14.88 33.90 -36.89
N GLN A 75 -14.56 34.22 -35.63
CA GLN A 75 -14.87 33.36 -34.48
C GLN A 75 -16.38 33.43 -34.18
N ARG A 76 -17.10 32.34 -34.43
CA ARG A 76 -18.38 32.07 -33.75
C ARG A 76 -18.10 31.37 -32.42
N ALA A 77 -18.18 32.10 -31.32
CA ALA A 77 -18.27 31.52 -29.99
C ALA A 77 -19.64 30.84 -29.84
N SER A 78 -19.66 29.50 -29.80
CA SER A 78 -20.86 28.74 -29.45
C SER A 78 -20.80 28.43 -27.96
N TYR A 79 -21.64 29.10 -27.17
CA TYR A 79 -21.88 28.76 -25.78
C TYR A 79 -22.70 27.46 -25.71
N HIS A 80 -22.09 26.36 -25.29
CA HIS A 80 -22.84 25.16 -24.91
C HIS A 80 -23.36 25.33 -23.47
N THR A 81 -24.61 25.75 -23.32
CA THR A 81 -25.37 25.55 -22.08
C THR A 81 -26.41 24.45 -22.34
N HIS A 82 -26.10 23.23 -21.90
CA HIS A 82 -27.10 22.20 -21.70
C HIS A 82 -27.01 21.72 -20.26
N THR A 83 -27.90 22.25 -19.42
CA THR A 83 -28.16 21.77 -18.07
C THR A 83 -29.23 20.68 -18.13
N ARG A 84 -28.82 19.42 -18.03
CA ARG A 84 -29.71 18.33 -17.60
C ARG A 84 -29.09 17.69 -16.37
N ARG A 85 -29.59 18.05 -15.18
CA ARG A 85 -29.25 17.35 -13.93
C ARG A 85 -29.95 15.98 -13.96
N PRO A 86 -29.24 14.85 -13.86
CA PRO A 86 -29.88 13.59 -13.51
C PRO A 86 -30.31 13.65 -12.04
N GLN A 87 -31.56 13.29 -11.76
CA GLN A 87 -32.01 12.99 -10.41
C GLN A 87 -31.26 11.75 -9.92
N ILE A 88 -30.45 11.91 -8.88
CA ILE A 88 -29.82 10.81 -8.17
C ILE A 88 -30.85 10.31 -7.15
N SER A 89 -31.35 9.09 -7.34
CA SER A 89 -31.98 8.33 -6.26
C SER A 89 -30.91 7.99 -5.22
N LEU A 90 -31.12 8.42 -3.98
CA LEU A 90 -30.25 8.08 -2.84
C LEU A 90 -30.34 6.59 -2.56
N PRO A 91 -29.24 5.81 -2.62
CA PRO A 91 -29.20 4.50 -1.98
C PRO A 91 -29.19 4.71 -0.47
N SER A 92 -29.87 3.83 0.27
CA SER A 92 -29.79 3.73 1.72
C SER A 92 -28.33 3.73 2.17
N GLN A 93 -28.01 4.56 3.17
CA GLN A 93 -26.68 4.61 3.78
C GLN A 93 -26.36 3.26 4.44
N SER A 94 -25.75 2.33 3.70
CA SER A 94 -24.94 1.28 4.32
C SER A 94 -23.74 2.00 4.94
N ALA A 95 -23.54 1.89 6.25
CA ALA A 95 -22.31 2.31 6.89
C ALA A 95 -21.14 1.67 6.15
N ARG A 96 -20.41 2.45 5.33
CA ARG A 96 -19.20 1.96 4.67
C ARG A 96 -18.18 1.73 5.79
N SER A 97 -17.98 0.47 6.13
CA SER A 97 -16.89 0.05 7.01
C SER A 97 -15.58 0.58 6.43
N PRO A 98 -14.71 1.22 7.23
CA PRO A 98 -13.38 1.58 6.75
C PRO A 98 -12.69 0.32 6.21
N GLN A 99 -12.26 0.37 4.95
CA GLN A 99 -11.52 -0.71 4.31
C GLN A 99 -10.18 -0.89 5.06
N LYS A 100 -9.74 -2.13 5.31
CA LYS A 100 -8.53 -2.48 6.07
C LYS A 100 -8.10 -3.94 5.86
N ARG A 101 -6.87 -4.09 5.37
CA ARG A 101 -6.01 -5.30 5.28
C ARG A 101 -6.40 -6.37 4.27
N THR A 102 -5.40 -7.19 3.97
CA THR A 102 -5.40 -8.48 3.30
C THR A 102 -4.88 -9.51 4.30
N LEU A 103 -5.42 -10.73 4.32
CA LEU A 103 -5.08 -11.74 5.33
C LEU A 103 -3.99 -12.66 4.81
N TYR A 104 -2.83 -12.70 5.48
CA TYR A 104 -1.87 -13.78 5.32
C TYR A 104 -2.03 -14.80 6.43
N ILE A 105 -2.14 -16.08 6.09
CA ILE A 105 -2.20 -17.18 7.06
C ILE A 105 -0.80 -17.73 7.35
N LYS A 106 -0.65 -18.47 8.45
CA LYS A 106 0.61 -19.15 8.78
C LYS A 106 0.96 -20.19 7.73
N SER A 107 2.25 -20.46 7.55
CA SER A 107 2.69 -21.55 6.67
C SER A 107 2.10 -22.90 7.08
N SER A 108 1.93 -23.18 8.38
CA SER A 108 1.28 -24.41 8.85
C SER A 108 -0.19 -24.52 8.46
N ASP A 109 -0.92 -23.40 8.43
CA ASP A 109 -2.32 -23.39 8.01
C ASP A 109 -2.44 -23.48 6.48
N ALA A 110 -1.52 -22.84 5.76
CA ALA A 110 -1.38 -22.99 4.31
C ALA A 110 -1.06 -24.43 3.92
N PHE A 111 -0.24 -25.13 4.71
CA PHE A 111 0.03 -26.55 4.56
C PHE A 111 -1.23 -27.41 4.71
N ARG A 112 -2.06 -27.15 5.72
CA ARG A 112 -3.36 -27.86 5.84
C ARG A 112 -4.27 -27.63 4.63
N LEU A 113 -4.27 -26.42 4.06
CA LEU A 113 -5.04 -26.15 2.84
C LEU A 113 -4.52 -26.94 1.63
N LEU A 114 -3.19 -27.11 1.52
CA LEU A 114 -2.56 -27.94 0.49
C LEU A 114 -2.84 -29.43 0.69
N GLU A 115 -2.75 -29.94 1.92
CA GLU A 115 -3.10 -31.33 2.27
C GLU A 115 -4.56 -31.65 1.92
N ALA A 116 -5.48 -30.71 2.15
CA ALA A 116 -6.88 -30.84 1.73
C ALA A 116 -7.06 -30.92 0.20
N GLN A 117 -6.06 -30.53 -0.59
CA GLN A 117 -6.01 -30.74 -2.04
C GLN A 117 -5.27 -32.03 -2.44
N ASN A 118 -4.98 -32.92 -1.50
CA ASN A 118 -4.15 -34.13 -1.69
C ASN A 118 -2.73 -33.82 -2.19
N ILE A 119 -2.17 -32.68 -1.76
CA ILE A 119 -0.77 -32.32 -2.03
C ILE A 119 0.07 -32.75 -0.83
N SER A 120 0.99 -33.67 -1.06
CA SER A 120 1.89 -34.15 -0.01
C SER A 120 2.85 -33.07 0.45
N ILE A 121 2.96 -32.91 1.76
CA ILE A 121 3.92 -32.02 2.41
C ILE A 121 4.85 -32.89 3.23
N ALA A 122 6.14 -32.68 3.08
CA ALA A 122 7.15 -33.42 3.80
C ALA A 122 8.21 -32.46 4.29
N GLU A 123 8.82 -32.73 5.43
CA GLU A 123 9.99 -31.98 5.91
C GLU A 123 11.18 -32.25 4.98
N SER A 124 11.72 -31.18 4.38
CA SER A 124 12.91 -31.30 3.53
C SER A 124 14.17 -31.03 4.33
N LYS A 125 15.19 -31.86 4.12
CA LYS A 125 16.57 -31.57 4.55
C LYS A 125 17.33 -30.72 3.53
N TYR A 126 16.73 -30.46 2.37
CA TYR A 126 17.34 -29.78 1.24
C TYR A 126 16.78 -28.36 1.11
N PRO A 127 17.55 -27.39 0.57
CA PRO A 127 17.07 -26.03 0.36
C PRO A 127 16.02 -25.97 -0.77
N ALA A 128 15.20 -24.92 -0.77
CA ALA A 128 14.29 -24.65 -1.89
C ALA A 128 15.10 -24.30 -3.15
N ASN A 129 14.68 -24.85 -4.29
CA ASN A 129 15.29 -24.60 -5.60
C ASN A 129 14.51 -23.57 -6.42
N PHE A 130 13.20 -23.48 -6.19
CA PHE A 130 12.33 -22.58 -6.94
C PHE A 130 11.15 -22.11 -6.09
N THR A 131 10.54 -21.02 -6.52
CA THR A 131 9.28 -20.50 -6.00
C THR A 131 8.23 -20.57 -7.09
N LEU A 132 7.04 -21.04 -6.73
CA LEU A 132 5.86 -21.11 -7.59
C LEU A 132 4.74 -20.34 -6.93
N ALA A 133 4.07 -19.44 -7.65
CA ALA A 133 2.94 -18.71 -7.12
C ALA A 133 1.79 -18.60 -8.11
N ILE A 134 0.56 -18.56 -7.60
CA ILE A 134 -0.61 -18.04 -8.32
C ILE A 134 -0.95 -16.69 -7.71
N ALA A 135 -0.92 -15.64 -8.53
CA ALA A 135 -1.12 -14.26 -8.07
C ALA A 135 -1.93 -13.47 -9.10
N ILE A 136 -2.39 -12.28 -8.72
CA ILE A 136 -3.00 -11.32 -9.65
C ILE A 136 -1.89 -10.52 -10.34
N ASP A 137 -1.75 -10.66 -11.66
CA ASP A 137 -0.90 -9.82 -12.48
C ASP A 137 -1.64 -8.55 -12.89
N ARG A 138 -1.17 -7.43 -12.38
CA ARG A 138 -1.77 -6.12 -12.62
C ARG A 138 -1.53 -5.62 -14.04
N LYS A 139 -0.48 -6.08 -14.71
CA LYS A 139 -0.18 -5.67 -16.09
C LYS A 139 -1.22 -6.22 -17.05
N THR A 140 -1.66 -7.45 -16.81
CA THR A 140 -2.67 -8.15 -17.63
C THR A 140 -4.08 -8.06 -17.04
N CYS A 141 -4.24 -7.46 -15.85
CA CYS A 141 -5.51 -7.36 -15.13
C CYS A 141 -6.17 -8.73 -14.90
N GLY A 142 -5.37 -9.76 -14.68
CA GLY A 142 -5.83 -11.14 -14.57
C GLY A 142 -4.87 -11.96 -13.72
N PRO A 143 -5.24 -13.19 -13.38
CA PRO A 143 -4.37 -14.04 -12.60
C PRO A 143 -3.24 -14.62 -13.48
N CYS A 144 -2.10 -14.91 -12.87
CA CYS A 144 -0.95 -15.52 -13.52
C CYS A 144 -0.29 -16.56 -12.61
N ILE A 145 0.37 -17.53 -13.24
CA ILE A 145 1.35 -18.37 -12.57
C ILE A 145 2.68 -17.65 -12.64
N THR A 146 3.39 -17.60 -11.52
CA THR A 146 4.69 -16.97 -11.39
C THR A 146 5.71 -18.01 -10.98
N VAL A 147 6.85 -18.06 -11.68
CA VAL A 147 7.96 -18.98 -11.42
C VAL A 147 9.23 -18.18 -11.20
N CYS A 148 9.91 -18.42 -10.09
CA CYS A 148 11.25 -17.91 -9.83
C CYS A 148 12.20 -19.09 -9.60
N ASN A 149 13.27 -19.18 -10.38
CA ASN A 149 14.25 -20.27 -10.29
C ASN A 149 15.52 -19.77 -9.58
N GLY A 150 15.91 -20.40 -8.48
CA GLY A 150 17.09 -20.01 -7.69
C GLY A 150 17.05 -18.60 -7.09
N THR A 151 18.20 -18.16 -6.56
CA THR A 151 18.42 -16.84 -5.94
C THR A 151 18.50 -15.68 -6.92
N ASP A 152 18.51 -15.95 -8.23
CA ASP A 152 18.79 -14.96 -9.28
C ASP A 152 17.61 -14.02 -9.56
N GLY A 153 16.49 -14.16 -8.84
CA GLY A 153 15.39 -13.20 -8.78
C GLY A 153 14.57 -13.03 -10.06
N ASN A 154 14.99 -13.64 -11.17
CA ASN A 154 14.27 -13.56 -12.45
C ASN A 154 12.94 -14.31 -12.36
N THR A 155 11.88 -13.53 -12.36
CA THR A 155 10.51 -13.98 -12.20
C THR A 155 9.83 -14.06 -13.56
N LEU A 156 9.41 -15.26 -13.97
CA LEU A 156 8.65 -15.50 -15.20
C LEU A 156 7.16 -15.60 -14.87
N LYS A 157 6.32 -14.95 -15.67
CA LYS A 157 4.87 -14.91 -15.50
C LYS A 157 4.16 -15.60 -16.67
N PHE A 158 3.17 -16.42 -16.35
CA PHE A 158 2.31 -17.14 -17.29
C PHE A 158 0.86 -16.75 -17.00
N PRO A 159 0.34 -15.70 -17.66
CA PRO A 159 -1.06 -15.28 -17.51
C PRO A 159 -2.01 -16.38 -17.97
N PHE A 160 -3.20 -16.45 -17.35
CA PHE A 160 -4.22 -17.41 -17.74
C PHE A 160 -5.63 -16.83 -17.60
N ASN A 161 -6.61 -17.48 -18.23
CA ASN A 161 -8.00 -17.07 -18.15
C ASN A 161 -8.63 -17.58 -16.84
N TYR A 162 -9.06 -16.65 -15.98
CA TYR A 162 -9.66 -16.97 -14.68
C TYR A 162 -10.91 -17.86 -14.77
N HIS A 163 -11.78 -17.64 -15.76
CA HIS A 163 -13.03 -18.39 -15.90
C HIS A 163 -12.81 -19.78 -16.49
N ALA A 164 -11.93 -19.90 -17.48
CA ALA A 164 -11.61 -21.18 -18.10
C ALA A 164 -10.70 -22.06 -17.23
N ARG A 165 -9.97 -21.47 -16.27
CA ARG A 165 -9.05 -22.16 -15.36
C ARG A 165 -8.04 -23.05 -16.10
N ASN A 166 -7.63 -22.60 -17.30
CA ASN A 166 -6.71 -23.31 -18.15
C ASN A 166 -5.31 -22.70 -18.05
N PHE A 167 -4.31 -23.52 -17.74
CA PHE A 167 -2.92 -23.08 -17.59
C PHE A 167 -2.05 -23.69 -18.67
N ASP A 168 -1.07 -22.94 -19.13
CA ASP A 168 0.02 -23.49 -19.93
C ASP A 168 1.04 -24.20 -19.03
N ILE A 169 0.65 -25.38 -18.53
CA ILE A 169 1.49 -26.22 -17.66
C ILE A 169 2.75 -26.67 -18.41
N ALA A 170 2.68 -26.85 -19.73
CA ALA A 170 3.82 -27.25 -20.55
C ALA A 170 4.94 -26.21 -20.50
N SER A 171 4.60 -24.93 -20.66
CA SER A 171 5.58 -23.84 -20.53
C SER A 171 6.16 -23.74 -19.12
N VAL A 172 5.34 -23.88 -18.07
CA VAL A 172 5.82 -23.89 -16.67
C VAL A 172 6.81 -25.04 -16.43
N ARG A 173 6.50 -26.26 -16.91
CA ARG A 173 7.39 -27.44 -16.82
C ARG A 173 8.72 -27.22 -17.54
N ASN A 174 8.67 -26.62 -18.72
CA ASN A 174 9.87 -26.32 -19.51
C ASN A 174 10.76 -25.29 -18.80
N THR A 175 10.16 -24.24 -18.24
CA THR A 175 10.87 -23.21 -17.49
C THR A 175 11.56 -23.76 -16.24
N LEU A 176 10.92 -24.68 -15.52
CA LEU A 176 11.52 -25.37 -14.37
C LEU A 176 12.53 -26.46 -14.79
N GLY A 177 12.66 -26.75 -16.09
CA GLY A 177 13.54 -27.80 -16.61
C GLY A 177 13.08 -29.22 -16.26
N PHE A 178 11.86 -29.41 -15.74
CA PHE A 178 11.40 -30.71 -15.24
C PHE A 178 11.29 -31.75 -16.36
N VAL A 179 10.95 -31.34 -17.57
CA VAL A 179 10.90 -32.25 -18.74
C VAL A 179 12.27 -32.90 -19.00
N LYS A 180 13.36 -32.16 -18.79
CA LYS A 180 14.73 -32.62 -19.09
C LYS A 180 15.41 -33.27 -17.88
N TYR A 181 15.18 -32.73 -16.68
CA TYR A 181 15.98 -33.07 -15.50
C TYR A 181 15.20 -33.81 -14.41
N HIS A 182 13.87 -33.64 -14.34
CA HIS A 182 13.03 -34.18 -13.26
C HIS A 182 11.67 -34.69 -13.77
N PRO A 183 11.63 -35.72 -14.63
CA PRO A 183 10.40 -36.18 -15.26
C PRO A 183 9.35 -36.67 -14.25
N MET A 184 9.77 -37.23 -13.10
CA MET A 184 8.88 -37.67 -12.02
C MET A 184 8.12 -36.50 -11.37
N ALA A 185 8.73 -35.30 -11.34
CA ALA A 185 8.13 -34.09 -10.78
C ALA A 185 7.01 -33.49 -11.64
N THR A 186 6.85 -33.93 -12.89
CA THR A 186 5.88 -33.33 -13.83
C THR A 186 4.42 -33.55 -13.43
N GLY A 187 4.09 -34.73 -12.88
CA GLY A 187 2.76 -35.05 -12.39
C GLY A 187 2.44 -34.34 -11.08
N SER A 188 3.41 -34.25 -10.17
CA SER A 188 3.25 -33.53 -8.91
C SER A 188 3.14 -32.02 -9.11
N LEU A 189 3.83 -31.45 -10.12
CA LEU A 189 3.66 -30.04 -10.50
C LEU A 189 2.23 -29.75 -10.96
N GLU A 190 1.66 -30.64 -11.78
CA GLU A 190 0.28 -30.48 -12.28
C GLU A 190 -0.74 -30.56 -11.15
N LYS A 191 -0.59 -31.55 -10.25
CA LYS A 191 -1.43 -31.65 -9.05
C LYS A 191 -1.31 -30.40 -8.17
N LEU A 192 -0.09 -29.91 -7.96
CA LEU A 192 0.17 -28.70 -7.19
C LEU A 192 -0.51 -27.47 -7.80
N LEU A 193 -0.35 -27.24 -9.10
CA LEU A 193 -0.97 -26.10 -9.79
C LEU A 193 -2.49 -26.17 -9.75
N HIS A 194 -3.09 -27.34 -9.95
CA HIS A 194 -4.54 -27.50 -9.85
C HIS A 194 -5.07 -27.33 -8.43
N GLY A 195 -4.37 -27.83 -7.41
CA GLY A 195 -4.74 -27.62 -6.02
C GLY A 195 -4.63 -26.15 -5.60
N LEU A 196 -3.53 -25.49 -5.95
CA LEU A 196 -3.37 -24.04 -5.75
C LEU A 196 -4.47 -23.26 -6.47
N MET A 197 -4.80 -23.63 -7.72
CA MET A 197 -5.90 -23.00 -8.45
C MET A 197 -7.24 -23.15 -7.74
N ASN A 198 -7.54 -24.35 -7.26
CA ASN A 198 -8.79 -24.61 -6.55
C ASN A 198 -8.88 -23.75 -5.28
N VAL A 199 -7.81 -23.68 -4.48
CA VAL A 199 -7.74 -22.80 -3.30
C VAL A 199 -7.88 -21.34 -3.73
N PHE A 200 -7.19 -20.92 -4.79
CA PHE A 200 -7.18 -19.53 -5.27
C PHE A 200 -8.60 -19.04 -5.57
N VAL A 201 -9.38 -19.86 -6.28
CA VAL A 201 -10.75 -19.52 -6.68
C VAL A 201 -11.74 -19.69 -5.53
N THR A 202 -11.71 -20.83 -4.84
CA THR A 202 -12.73 -21.15 -3.82
C THR A 202 -12.57 -20.33 -2.55
N LYS A 203 -11.35 -19.93 -2.22
CA LYS A 203 -11.02 -19.16 -1.01
C LYS A 203 -10.78 -17.68 -1.26
N GLU A 204 -11.01 -17.19 -2.48
CA GLU A 204 -10.83 -15.78 -2.85
C GLU A 204 -9.41 -15.27 -2.50
N ALA A 205 -8.40 -16.07 -2.88
CA ALA A 205 -7.01 -15.70 -2.67
C ALA A 205 -6.55 -14.66 -3.70
N PHE A 206 -5.63 -13.78 -3.30
CA PHE A 206 -4.93 -12.89 -4.23
C PHE A 206 -3.48 -13.31 -4.47
N LEU A 207 -2.92 -14.15 -3.58
CA LEU A 207 -1.57 -14.69 -3.69
C LEU A 207 -1.52 -16.06 -3.01
N LEU A 208 -1.10 -17.09 -3.73
CA LEU A 208 -0.72 -18.38 -3.15
C LEU A 208 0.69 -18.71 -3.63
N GLU A 209 1.68 -18.45 -2.78
CA GLU A 209 3.10 -18.70 -3.09
C GLU A 209 3.59 -19.91 -2.31
N VAL A 210 4.32 -20.80 -2.98
CA VAL A 210 5.01 -21.95 -2.37
C VAL A 210 6.49 -21.91 -2.76
N LYS A 211 7.36 -22.12 -1.77
CA LYS A 211 8.78 -22.39 -2.01
C LYS A 211 9.00 -23.88 -1.97
N ALA A 212 9.60 -24.41 -3.04
CA ALA A 212 9.72 -25.84 -3.24
C ALA A 212 11.12 -26.24 -3.72
N GLY A 213 11.48 -27.48 -3.43
CA GLY A 213 12.71 -28.11 -3.86
C GLY A 213 12.43 -29.46 -4.51
N ILE A 214 13.41 -29.97 -5.24
CA ILE A 214 13.39 -31.36 -5.72
C ILE A 214 14.35 -32.16 -4.85
N THR A 215 13.85 -33.20 -4.18
CA THR A 215 14.73 -34.03 -3.35
C THR A 215 15.48 -35.05 -4.20
N PRO A 216 16.75 -35.35 -3.87
CA PRO A 216 17.47 -36.47 -4.47
C PRO A 216 16.79 -37.83 -4.22
N ASP A 217 16.13 -37.98 -3.07
CA ASP A 217 15.56 -39.25 -2.61
C ASP A 217 14.31 -39.64 -3.40
N THR A 218 13.35 -38.71 -3.54
CA THR A 218 12.09 -38.96 -4.25
C THR A 218 12.13 -38.54 -5.72
N LYS A 219 13.10 -37.69 -6.08
CA LYS A 219 13.17 -36.98 -7.39
C LYS A 219 11.87 -36.25 -7.73
N ASP A 220 11.13 -35.85 -6.72
CA ASP A 220 9.83 -35.21 -6.81
C ASP A 220 9.77 -33.89 -6.01
N ILE A 221 8.74 -33.10 -6.24
CA ILE A 221 8.49 -31.81 -5.60
C ILE A 221 8.21 -31.99 -4.13
N GLN A 222 8.92 -31.21 -3.32
CA GLN A 222 8.64 -31.04 -1.91
C GLN A 222 8.41 -29.57 -1.62
N ILE A 223 7.37 -29.27 -0.85
CA ILE A 223 7.02 -27.91 -0.43
C ILE A 223 7.67 -27.63 0.92
N LEU A 224 8.44 -26.54 1.02
CA LEU A 224 9.19 -26.16 2.21
C LEU A 224 8.54 -25.00 2.97
N GLU A 225 7.92 -24.08 2.24
CA GLU A 225 7.25 -22.91 2.81
C GLU A 225 6.05 -22.56 1.93
N ALA A 226 4.98 -22.05 2.56
CA ALA A 226 3.82 -21.53 1.86
C ALA A 226 3.42 -20.17 2.43
N ARG A 227 3.24 -19.19 1.55
CA ARG A 227 2.77 -17.84 1.86
C ARG A 227 1.47 -17.57 1.12
N PHE A 228 0.36 -17.77 1.81
CA PHE A 228 -0.98 -17.63 1.24
C PHE A 228 -1.67 -16.37 1.75
N GLY A 229 -2.18 -15.56 0.82
CA GLY A 229 -2.84 -14.29 1.04
C GLY A 229 -4.26 -14.28 0.47
N PHE A 230 -5.22 -13.85 1.28
CA PHE A 230 -6.66 -13.85 0.99
C PHE A 230 -7.28 -12.46 1.02
N ASP A 231 -8.27 -12.25 0.16
CA ASP A 231 -8.99 -10.98 0.09
C ASP A 231 -9.95 -10.82 1.26
N ASP A 232 -9.59 -9.91 2.16
CA ASP A 232 -10.37 -9.59 3.35
C ASP A 232 -11.61 -8.72 3.02
N ALA A 233 -11.67 -8.09 1.84
CA ALA A 233 -12.89 -7.42 1.40
C ALA A 233 -14.05 -8.40 1.21
N ALA A 234 -13.78 -9.64 0.77
CA ALA A 234 -14.80 -10.67 0.61
C ALA A 234 -15.47 -10.98 1.96
N TYR A 235 -14.68 -11.18 3.01
CA TYR A 235 -15.17 -11.42 4.36
C TYR A 235 -15.90 -10.22 4.95
N ARG A 236 -15.31 -9.01 4.88
CA ARG A 236 -15.92 -7.85 5.53
C ARG A 236 -17.18 -7.33 4.86
N SER A 237 -17.31 -7.47 3.54
CA SER A 237 -18.49 -7.01 2.82
C SER A 237 -19.65 -8.02 2.83
N SER A 238 -19.35 -9.32 2.94
CA SER A 238 -20.35 -10.37 2.70
C SER A 238 -20.27 -11.57 3.65
N GLY A 239 -19.35 -11.59 4.60
CA GLY A 239 -19.13 -12.69 5.54
C GLY A 239 -18.55 -13.96 4.91
N ARG A 240 -18.20 -13.95 3.62
CA ARG A 240 -17.59 -15.10 2.93
C ARG A 240 -16.19 -15.40 3.47
N GLN A 241 -15.75 -16.64 3.33
CA GLN A 241 -14.42 -17.09 3.81
C GLN A 241 -14.20 -16.95 5.32
N GLY A 242 -15.27 -17.06 6.12
CA GLY A 242 -15.18 -16.96 7.57
C GLY A 242 -14.25 -18.00 8.21
N ASP A 243 -14.14 -19.19 7.60
CA ASP A 243 -13.20 -20.23 8.00
C ASP A 243 -11.74 -19.79 7.81
N ILE A 244 -11.41 -19.13 6.70
CA ILE A 244 -10.07 -18.60 6.44
C ILE A 244 -9.76 -17.45 7.41
N HIS A 245 -10.73 -16.56 7.65
CA HIS A 245 -10.55 -15.45 8.58
C HIS A 245 -10.41 -15.88 10.05
N ALA A 246 -10.99 -17.02 10.41
CA ALA A 246 -10.80 -17.62 11.73
C ALA A 246 -9.37 -18.11 11.98
N LEU A 247 -8.57 -18.35 10.94
CA LEU A 247 -7.16 -18.75 11.06
C LEU A 247 -6.24 -17.59 11.49
N ARG A 248 -6.74 -16.35 11.46
CA ARG A 248 -5.96 -15.17 11.83
C ARG A 248 -5.60 -15.20 13.31
N ASN A 249 -4.31 -15.30 13.63
CA ASN A 249 -3.81 -15.17 15.00
C ASN A 249 -3.19 -13.79 15.27
N LYS A 250 -3.92 -12.94 15.98
CA LYS A 250 -3.45 -11.59 16.35
C LYS A 250 -2.26 -11.60 17.31
N ALA A 251 -2.02 -12.70 18.03
CA ALA A 251 -0.88 -12.80 18.96
C ALA A 251 0.47 -12.86 18.23
N ASP A 252 0.49 -13.27 16.96
CA ASP A 252 1.71 -13.34 16.14
C ASP A 252 1.92 -12.09 15.29
N GLU A 253 0.99 -11.13 15.36
CA GLU A 253 1.07 -9.85 14.67
C GLU A 253 1.70 -8.79 15.57
N VAL A 254 2.18 -7.69 14.95
CA VAL A 254 2.76 -6.57 15.69
C VAL A 254 1.67 -5.93 16.58
N PRO A 255 1.82 -5.92 17.92
CA PRO A 255 0.76 -5.49 18.84
C PRO A 255 0.24 -4.06 18.56
N ALA A 256 1.15 -3.13 18.24
CA ALA A 256 0.81 -1.76 17.91
C ALA A 256 -0.08 -1.66 16.65
N GLU A 257 0.16 -2.51 15.65
CA GLU A 257 -0.64 -2.55 14.42
C GLU A 257 -2.03 -3.13 14.70
N VAL A 258 -2.12 -4.15 15.55
CA VAL A 258 -3.39 -4.76 15.98
C VAL A 258 -4.22 -3.77 16.80
N GLU A 259 -3.59 -3.00 17.68
CA GLU A 259 -4.27 -1.98 18.48
C GLU A 259 -4.80 -0.84 17.60
N ALA A 260 -3.96 -0.32 16.71
CA ALA A 260 -4.37 0.68 15.72
C ALA A 260 -5.54 0.17 14.85
N GLU A 261 -5.57 -1.14 14.56
CA GLU A 261 -6.60 -1.72 13.72
C GLU A 261 -8.01 -1.54 14.29
N LYS A 262 -8.17 -1.61 15.62
CA LYS A 262 -9.47 -1.46 16.29
C LYS A 262 -10.16 -0.13 15.97
N ASN A 263 -9.38 0.92 15.72
CA ASN A 263 -9.87 2.30 15.54
C ASN A 263 -9.85 2.80 14.09
N GLY A 264 -9.87 1.94 13.07
CA GLY A 264 -9.88 2.47 11.70
C GLY A 264 -8.51 3.01 11.19
N ILE A 265 -7.46 2.99 12.03
CA ILE A 265 -6.08 3.35 11.69
C ILE A 265 -5.28 2.22 11.02
N VAL A 266 -4.54 2.54 9.95
CA VAL A 266 -3.50 1.70 9.37
C VAL A 266 -2.16 2.19 9.91
N TYR A 267 -1.53 1.38 10.76
CA TYR A 267 -0.24 1.68 11.36
C TYR A 267 0.77 0.61 10.95
N ILE A 268 1.98 1.04 10.58
CA ILE A 268 3.09 0.16 10.22
C ILE A 268 4.35 0.73 10.85
N THR A 269 5.03 -0.07 11.67
CA THR A 269 6.32 0.31 12.23
C THR A 269 7.40 0.25 11.15
N LEU A 270 8.18 1.31 11.02
CA LEU A 270 9.30 1.39 10.07
C LEU A 270 10.61 0.99 10.76
N PRO A 271 11.51 0.28 10.06
CA PRO A 271 12.82 -0.08 10.58
C PRO A 271 13.75 1.14 10.69
N GLY A 272 14.85 1.01 11.42
CA GLY A 272 15.86 2.07 11.59
C GLY A 272 15.71 2.89 12.87
N GLU A 273 16.31 4.08 12.90
CA GLU A 273 16.38 4.93 14.11
C GLU A 273 15.00 5.41 14.58
N GLY A 274 14.11 5.80 13.65
CA GLY A 274 12.70 6.05 13.93
C GLY A 274 12.43 7.19 14.92
N ARG A 275 13.00 8.37 14.69
CA ARG A 275 12.88 9.52 15.61
C ARG A 275 11.58 10.33 15.44
N ILE A 276 10.94 10.27 14.27
CA ILE A 276 9.77 11.08 13.93
C ILE A 276 8.54 10.18 13.81
N GLY A 277 7.58 10.33 14.72
CA GLY A 277 6.27 9.70 14.57
C GLY A 277 5.45 10.42 13.50
N THR A 278 4.76 9.71 12.61
CA THR A 278 3.88 10.33 11.60
C THR A 278 2.41 10.05 11.89
N LEU A 279 1.56 11.05 11.70
CA LEU A 279 0.09 10.94 11.73
C LEU A 279 -0.47 11.64 10.51
N VAL A 280 -1.03 10.88 9.57
CA VAL A 280 -1.48 11.39 8.28
C VAL A 280 -2.87 10.85 7.96
N ASN A 281 -3.65 11.56 7.13
CA ASN A 281 -4.87 11.04 6.54
C ASN A 281 -4.68 10.73 5.04
N GLY A 282 -5.06 9.52 4.65
CA GLY A 282 -4.94 9.01 3.29
C GLY A 282 -3.60 8.33 3.02
N ALA A 283 -3.65 7.06 2.63
CA ALA A 283 -2.48 6.21 2.38
C ALA A 283 -1.45 6.83 1.41
N GLY A 284 -1.89 7.46 0.32
CA GLY A 284 -0.99 8.10 -0.63
C GLY A 284 -0.22 9.27 -0.03
N LEU A 285 -0.89 10.11 0.76
CA LEU A 285 -0.26 11.22 1.46
C LEU A 285 0.66 10.71 2.59
N ALA A 286 0.25 9.66 3.30
CA ALA A 286 1.05 9.06 4.35
C ALA A 286 2.37 8.50 3.79
N MET A 287 2.32 7.78 2.66
CA MET A 287 3.51 7.28 1.98
C MET A 287 4.40 8.42 1.51
N ASN A 288 3.83 9.44 0.87
CA ASN A 288 4.60 10.59 0.42
C ASN A 288 5.18 11.41 1.59
N THR A 289 4.49 11.51 2.72
CA THR A 289 4.98 12.21 3.91
C THR A 289 6.23 11.52 4.45
N VAL A 290 6.22 10.19 4.53
CA VAL A 290 7.41 9.41 4.92
C VAL A 290 8.55 9.66 3.93
N ASP A 291 8.31 9.49 2.63
CA ASP A 291 9.33 9.68 1.59
C ASP A 291 9.93 11.10 1.63
N ALA A 292 9.07 12.12 1.72
CA ALA A 292 9.48 13.51 1.70
C ALA A 292 10.23 13.91 2.97
N LEU A 293 9.84 13.40 4.16
CA LEU A 293 10.62 13.63 5.39
C LEU A 293 11.99 12.96 5.32
N THR A 294 12.05 11.72 4.81
CA THR A 294 13.32 10.99 4.61
C THR A 294 14.23 11.72 3.63
N LEU A 295 13.68 12.26 2.54
CA LEU A 295 14.43 13.08 1.58
C LEU A 295 15.05 14.33 2.23
N HIS A 296 14.42 14.90 3.26
CA HIS A 296 14.96 16.03 4.02
C HIS A 296 15.90 15.62 5.18
N GLY A 297 16.26 14.33 5.26
CA GLY A 297 17.15 13.79 6.30
C GLY A 297 16.44 13.42 7.62
N GLY A 298 15.11 13.30 7.61
CA GLY A 298 14.34 12.80 8.74
C GLY A 298 14.36 11.26 8.83
N SER A 299 14.17 10.73 10.03
CA SER A 299 13.99 9.29 10.24
C SER A 299 12.59 9.01 10.81
N CYS A 300 11.68 8.52 9.98
CA CYS A 300 10.32 8.21 10.37
C CYS A 300 10.23 6.89 11.16
N ALA A 301 9.56 6.89 12.31
CA ALA A 301 9.35 5.72 13.16
C ALA A 301 8.28 4.77 12.59
N ASN A 302 7.31 5.35 11.91
CA ASN A 302 6.12 4.66 11.46
C ASN A 302 5.54 5.31 10.20
N PHE A 303 4.70 4.52 9.53
CA PHE A 303 3.65 4.99 8.63
C PHE A 303 2.32 4.92 9.37
N LEU A 304 1.50 5.96 9.26
CA LEU A 304 0.14 5.96 9.80
C LEU A 304 -0.83 6.66 8.86
N ASP A 305 -1.87 5.95 8.45
CA ASP A 305 -3.07 6.49 7.82
C ASP A 305 -4.27 6.34 8.76
N THR A 306 -4.91 7.45 9.10
CA THR A 306 -6.12 7.49 9.94
C THR A 306 -7.38 6.89 9.26
N GLY A 307 -7.29 6.44 8.00
CA GLY A 307 -8.40 5.77 7.31
C GLY A 307 -9.42 6.74 6.71
N GLY A 308 -9.00 7.97 6.39
CA GLY A 308 -9.81 8.97 5.69
C GLY A 308 -10.73 9.82 6.58
N LYS A 309 -10.79 9.56 7.90
CA LYS A 309 -11.50 10.41 8.87
C LYS A 309 -10.56 10.72 10.04
N ALA A 310 -10.21 12.00 10.19
CA ALA A 310 -9.43 12.48 11.33
C ALA A 310 -10.38 13.02 12.42
N THR A 311 -11.10 12.11 13.08
CA THR A 311 -11.92 12.42 14.28
C THR A 311 -11.02 12.58 15.51
N ALA A 312 -11.51 13.23 16.57
CA ALA A 312 -10.75 13.41 17.81
C ALA A 312 -10.32 12.06 18.42
N GLU A 313 -11.19 11.06 18.40
CA GLU A 313 -10.95 9.71 18.92
C GLU A 313 -9.87 8.99 18.12
N THR A 314 -9.92 9.08 16.78
CA THR A 314 -8.89 8.50 15.90
C THR A 314 -7.55 9.21 16.06
N VAL A 315 -7.54 10.53 16.28
CA VAL A 315 -6.32 11.31 16.53
C VAL A 315 -5.70 10.90 17.88
N LYS A 316 -6.50 10.81 18.94
CA LYS A 316 -6.05 10.34 20.26
C LYS A 316 -5.49 8.92 20.21
N SER A 317 -6.20 8.00 19.58
CA SER A 317 -5.75 6.61 19.40
C SER A 317 -4.46 6.54 18.57
N SER A 318 -4.33 7.39 17.55
CA SER A 318 -3.10 7.49 16.75
C SER A 318 -1.91 7.94 17.59
N PHE A 319 -2.08 8.98 18.42
CA PHE A 319 -1.03 9.41 19.34
C PHE A 319 -0.64 8.32 20.33
N GLN A 320 -1.60 7.60 20.91
CA GLN A 320 -1.30 6.47 21.82
C GLN A 320 -0.43 5.41 21.15
N VAL A 321 -0.76 5.01 19.92
CA VAL A 321 0.01 4.00 19.19
C VAL A 321 1.40 4.55 18.82
N ILE A 322 1.51 5.80 18.35
CA ILE A 322 2.81 6.41 18.04
C ILE A 322 3.69 6.48 19.30
N LEU A 323 3.14 6.90 20.43
CA LEU A 323 3.86 7.06 21.69
C LEU A 323 4.22 5.73 22.36
N SER A 324 3.67 4.61 21.91
CA SER A 324 4.10 3.28 22.35
C SER A 324 5.51 2.92 21.85
N ASP A 325 6.02 3.62 20.83
CA ASP A 325 7.38 3.47 20.32
C ASP A 325 8.34 4.44 21.02
N PRO A 326 9.27 3.95 21.87
CA PRO A 326 10.19 4.81 22.64
C PRO A 326 11.22 5.56 21.78
N ARG A 327 11.36 5.18 20.50
CA ARG A 327 12.25 5.86 19.55
C ARG A 327 11.75 7.26 19.19
N VAL A 328 10.44 7.49 19.26
CA VAL A 328 9.79 8.74 18.85
C VAL A 328 10.23 9.91 19.75
N LYS A 329 10.81 10.94 19.13
CA LYS A 329 11.28 12.19 19.77
C LYS A 329 10.52 13.43 19.32
N SER A 330 9.88 13.37 18.16
CA SER A 330 8.93 14.39 17.69
C SER A 330 7.82 13.74 16.87
N ILE A 331 6.67 14.40 16.73
CA ILE A 331 5.55 13.89 15.93
C ILE A 331 5.20 14.89 14.83
N PHE A 332 5.03 14.38 13.61
CA PHE A 332 4.56 15.11 12.45
C PHE A 332 3.11 14.76 12.13
N VAL A 333 2.21 15.72 12.33
CA VAL A 333 0.80 15.62 11.94
C VAL A 333 0.63 16.32 10.60
N ASN A 334 0.25 15.59 9.56
CA ASN A 334 0.01 16.15 8.23
C ASN A 334 -1.39 15.79 7.78
N ILE A 335 -2.34 16.72 7.90
CA ILE A 335 -3.75 16.45 7.61
C ILE A 335 -4.29 17.43 6.57
N PHE A 336 -4.87 16.88 5.51
CA PHE A 336 -5.71 17.64 4.59
C PHE A 336 -7.18 17.49 5.01
N GLY A 337 -7.74 18.59 5.53
CA GLY A 337 -9.14 18.76 5.90
C GLY A 337 -10.05 18.71 4.68
N GLY A 338 -10.34 17.49 4.24
CA GLY A 338 -11.34 17.21 3.20
C GLY A 338 -12.75 17.34 3.76
N LEU A 339 -13.25 16.27 4.41
CA LEU A 339 -14.59 16.27 5.02
C LEU A 339 -14.62 16.95 6.40
N THR A 340 -13.51 16.90 7.14
CA THR A 340 -13.40 17.50 8.48
C THR A 340 -12.69 18.85 8.38
N LYS A 341 -13.23 19.87 9.05
CA LYS A 341 -12.63 21.20 9.08
C LYS A 341 -11.35 21.22 9.92
N CYS A 342 -10.38 22.04 9.54
CA CYS A 342 -9.06 22.07 10.18
C CYS A 342 -9.09 22.57 11.63
N ASP A 343 -10.03 23.44 12.00
CA ASP A 343 -10.27 23.87 13.38
C ASP A 343 -10.71 22.70 14.29
N MET A 344 -11.61 21.84 13.82
CA MET A 344 -12.00 20.63 14.56
C MET A 344 -10.84 19.64 14.70
N ILE A 345 -10.00 19.52 13.67
CA ILE A 345 -8.80 18.67 13.73
C ILE A 345 -7.79 19.25 14.73
N ALA A 346 -7.57 20.57 14.71
CA ALA A 346 -6.70 21.27 15.65
C ALA A 346 -7.17 21.08 17.10
N GLU A 347 -8.48 21.21 17.35
CA GLU A 347 -9.09 20.92 18.64
C GLU A 347 -8.83 19.47 19.08
N GLY A 348 -9.07 18.49 18.20
CA GLY A 348 -8.78 17.08 18.47
C GLY A 348 -7.32 16.81 18.82
N VAL A 349 -6.38 17.47 18.13
CA VAL A 349 -4.94 17.39 18.44
C VAL A 349 -4.63 17.97 19.81
N MET A 350 -5.13 19.17 20.12
CA MET A 350 -4.89 19.81 21.42
C MET A 350 -5.50 19.03 22.58
N MET A 351 -6.71 18.50 22.42
CA MET A 351 -7.36 17.66 23.42
C MET A 351 -6.56 16.38 23.66
N ALA A 352 -6.19 15.66 22.60
CA ALA A 352 -5.38 14.45 22.72
C ALA A 352 -4.02 14.72 23.37
N PHE A 353 -3.38 15.85 23.04
CA PHE A 353 -2.11 16.26 23.64
C PHE A 353 -2.22 16.42 25.17
N ARG A 354 -3.28 17.12 25.63
CA ARG A 354 -3.54 17.33 27.06
C ARG A 354 -3.93 16.04 27.76
N ASP A 355 -4.87 15.29 27.20
CA ASP A 355 -5.41 14.05 27.77
C ASP A 355 -4.33 12.98 27.98
N LEU A 356 -3.38 12.88 27.05
CA LEU A 356 -2.29 11.92 27.11
C LEU A 356 -1.07 12.44 27.88
N GLY A 357 -1.11 13.67 28.38
CA GLY A 357 0.02 14.29 29.09
C GLY A 357 1.30 14.34 28.25
N MET A 358 1.17 14.62 26.95
CA MET A 358 2.28 14.53 26.01
C MET A 358 3.39 15.53 26.34
N LYS A 359 4.63 15.06 26.19
CA LYS A 359 5.84 15.90 26.30
C LYS A 359 6.61 16.01 24.98
N VAL A 360 6.38 15.04 24.08
CA VAL A 360 6.98 15.00 22.75
C VAL A 360 6.41 16.15 21.92
N PRO A 361 7.25 17.04 21.34
CA PRO A 361 6.76 18.16 20.56
C PRO A 361 6.09 17.68 19.28
N VAL A 362 5.02 18.38 18.88
CA VAL A 362 4.24 18.03 17.68
C VAL A 362 4.29 19.18 16.69
N VAL A 363 4.63 18.86 15.45
CA VAL A 363 4.55 19.79 14.32
C VAL A 363 3.31 19.41 13.50
N VAL A 364 2.44 20.38 13.29
CA VAL A 364 1.14 20.20 12.65
C VAL A 364 1.10 20.99 11.35
N ARG A 365 0.76 20.30 10.27
CA ARG A 365 0.41 20.89 8.98
C ARG A 365 -1.04 20.56 8.68
N LEU A 366 -1.87 21.61 8.62
CA LEU A 366 -3.30 21.53 8.31
C LEU A 366 -3.56 22.27 7.01
N ARG A 367 -4.18 21.61 6.04
CA ARG A 367 -4.62 22.22 4.78
C ARG A 367 -6.10 21.96 4.54
N GLY A 368 -6.87 22.97 4.13
CA GLY A 368 -8.29 22.81 3.83
C GLY A 368 -9.18 23.88 4.45
N THR A 369 -10.47 23.58 4.63
CA THR A 369 -11.43 24.52 5.21
C THR A 369 -11.05 24.86 6.65
N ASN A 370 -11.07 26.15 7.00
CA ASN A 370 -10.67 26.69 8.30
C ASN A 370 -9.19 26.45 8.66
N GLU A 371 -8.29 26.26 7.68
CA GLU A 371 -6.86 26.04 7.95
C GLU A 371 -6.24 27.16 8.81
N GLN A 372 -6.51 28.42 8.48
CA GLN A 372 -6.00 29.59 9.22
C GLN A 372 -6.48 29.60 10.67
N LEU A 373 -7.76 29.27 10.89
CA LEU A 373 -8.33 29.20 12.24
C LEU A 373 -7.70 28.07 13.06
N GLY A 374 -7.56 26.87 12.48
CA GLY A 374 -6.90 25.75 13.14
C GLY A 374 -5.43 26.03 13.49
N GLN A 375 -4.69 26.70 12.60
CA GLN A 375 -3.31 27.13 12.86
C GLN A 375 -3.24 28.15 14.00
N LYS A 376 -4.16 29.13 14.02
CA LYS A 376 -4.27 30.12 15.10
C LYS A 376 -4.55 29.45 16.45
N MET A 377 -5.52 28.51 16.49
CA MET A 377 -5.84 27.75 17.70
C MET A 377 -4.63 27.00 18.25
N ILE A 378 -3.81 26.39 17.39
CA ILE A 378 -2.59 25.69 17.79
C ILE A 378 -1.56 26.68 18.35
N ALA A 379 -1.34 27.81 17.67
CA ALA A 379 -0.37 28.82 18.10
C ALA A 379 -0.71 29.46 19.45
N GLU A 380 -2.00 29.67 19.72
CA GLU A 380 -2.51 30.27 20.97
C GLU A 380 -2.66 29.24 22.11
N SER A 381 -2.43 27.96 21.85
CA SER A 381 -2.70 26.88 22.81
C SER A 381 -1.79 26.83 24.04
N GLY A 382 -0.61 27.45 23.97
CA GLY A 382 0.44 27.36 25.00
C GLY A 382 1.10 25.98 25.12
N LEU A 383 0.74 25.03 24.26
CA LEU A 383 1.30 23.68 24.21
C LEU A 383 2.55 23.67 23.29
N PRO A 384 3.45 22.66 23.40
CA PRO A 384 4.58 22.49 22.47
C PRO A 384 4.10 21.93 21.11
N LEU A 385 3.14 22.63 20.50
CA LEU A 385 2.56 22.40 19.20
C LEU A 385 3.01 23.50 18.26
N HIS A 386 3.46 23.16 17.06
CA HIS A 386 3.91 24.12 16.06
C HIS A 386 3.13 23.96 14.76
N ALA A 387 2.38 24.99 14.36
CA ALA A 387 1.61 24.97 13.13
C ALA A 387 2.39 25.61 11.96
N PHE A 388 2.37 24.98 10.79
CA PHE A 388 2.97 25.50 9.56
C PHE A 388 2.06 25.30 8.36
N ASP A 389 2.14 26.22 7.41
CA ASP A 389 1.48 26.09 6.11
C ASP A 389 2.32 25.29 5.12
N SER A 390 3.59 25.68 4.95
CA SER A 390 4.55 25.04 4.05
C SER A 390 5.03 23.70 4.59
N PHE A 391 5.00 22.66 3.76
CA PHE A 391 5.57 21.36 4.11
C PHE A 391 7.06 21.45 4.41
N GLU A 392 7.82 22.20 3.62
CA GLU A 392 9.28 22.29 3.78
C GLU A 392 9.66 22.90 5.14
N GLN A 393 8.95 23.95 5.57
CA GLN A 393 9.18 24.56 6.89
C GLN A 393 8.80 23.59 8.01
N ALA A 394 7.66 22.91 7.87
CA ALA A 394 7.17 21.93 8.84
C ALA A 394 8.14 20.73 8.97
N ALA A 395 8.65 20.23 7.84
CA ALA A 395 9.64 19.16 7.76
C ALA A 395 10.95 19.55 8.45
N LYS A 396 11.52 20.71 8.11
CA LYS A 396 12.74 21.22 8.77
C LYS A 396 12.55 21.35 10.29
N LYS A 397 11.40 21.86 10.73
CA LYS A 397 11.09 22.01 12.16
C LYS A 397 11.00 20.66 12.86
N VAL A 398 10.24 19.70 12.33
CA VAL A 398 10.02 18.41 13.00
C VAL A 398 11.30 17.58 13.06
N ILE A 399 12.13 17.65 12.01
CA ILE A 399 13.44 17.01 11.97
C ILE A 399 14.37 17.66 13.00
N GLY A 400 14.39 19.00 13.07
CA GLY A 400 15.18 19.72 14.07
C GLY A 400 14.81 19.37 15.52
N LEU A 401 13.52 19.17 15.80
CA LEU A 401 13.01 18.75 17.10
C LEU A 401 13.23 17.26 17.42
N SER A 402 13.59 16.46 16.42
CA SER A 402 13.79 15.01 16.58
C SER A 402 15.21 14.62 16.97
N LYS A 403 16.16 15.56 16.85
CA LYS A 403 17.56 15.41 17.25
C LYS A 403 17.69 15.64 18.74
#